data_AF-X1GHP5-F1
#
_entry.id   AF-X1GHP5-F1
#
_cell.length_a   1.000
_cell.length_b   1.000
_cell.length_c   1.000
_cell.angle_alpha   90.00
_cell.angle_beta   90.00
_cell.angle_gamma   90.00
#
_symmetry.space_group_name_H-M   'P 1'
#
loop_
_entity.id
_entity.type
_entity.pdbx_description
1 polymer ?
#
loop_
_entity_poly.entity_id
_entity_poly.type
_entity_poly.pdbx_seq_one_letter_code
_entity_poly.pdbx_strand_id
1 'polypeptide(L)'
;MFKHFTADTNNQEEYAFANGRIKKLEKGLLNKDILGRMIKSSDITSALKILMESDLNDYSFDLNNPSDFEDSLNQELLHAYDIIKSISKVSTFNFLYFTFASKYDFHNIKILIKSKYLKKEFSNELISPISTIDVEKLNSAIKDEKYEDIPDSFEFLIKKTFSEYNKFKDPEI
;
A
#
# COMPACT_ATOMS: atom_id res chain seq x y z
N MET A 1 5.68 20.97 -7.60
CA MET A 1 6.34 19.85 -6.91
C MET A 1 7.37 19.09 -7.77
N PHE A 2 7.51 19.31 -9.09
CA PHE A 2 8.37 18.46 -9.96
C PHE A 2 9.41 19.23 -10.81
N LYS A 3 9.91 20.40 -10.36
CA LYS A 3 10.75 21.26 -11.22
C LYS A 3 12.24 20.89 -11.30
N HIS A 4 12.73 19.92 -10.53
CA HIS A 4 14.17 19.59 -10.48
C HIS A 4 14.46 18.09 -10.37
N PHE A 5 13.98 17.29 -11.33
CA PHE A 5 14.51 15.93 -11.52
C PHE A 5 15.51 15.97 -12.67
N THR A 6 16.80 16.13 -12.35
CA THR A 6 17.86 15.79 -13.29
C THR A 6 17.96 14.28 -13.35
N ALA A 7 17.86 13.70 -14.56
CA ALA A 7 17.84 12.26 -14.80
C ALA A 7 19.14 11.52 -14.39
N ASP A 8 20.19 12.25 -14.06
CA ASP A 8 21.43 11.71 -13.54
C ASP A 8 21.45 11.85 -12.02
N THR A 9 21.70 10.73 -11.31
CA THR A 9 22.68 10.62 -10.20
C THR A 9 22.39 9.49 -9.19
N ASN A 10 21.75 8.37 -9.54
CA ASN A 10 22.19 7.15 -8.84
C ASN A 10 23.63 6.89 -9.28
N ASN A 11 24.56 6.80 -8.34
CA ASN A 11 25.86 6.20 -8.69
C ASN A 11 25.59 4.74 -9.13
N GLN A 12 26.44 4.22 -10.02
CA GLN A 12 26.27 2.88 -10.59
C GLN A 12 26.14 1.79 -9.51
N GLU A 13 26.69 2.04 -8.32
CA GLU A 13 26.71 1.14 -7.16
C GLU A 13 25.34 1.03 -6.48
N GLU A 14 24.64 2.14 -6.22
CA GLU A 14 23.29 2.16 -5.61
C GLU A 14 22.27 1.44 -6.49
N TYR A 15 22.34 1.67 -7.81
CA TYR A 15 21.48 0.99 -8.76
C TYR A 15 21.79 -0.51 -8.83
N ALA A 16 23.07 -0.89 -8.85
CA ALA A 16 23.48 -2.29 -8.82
C ALA A 16 23.04 -2.99 -7.53
N PHE A 17 23.14 -2.32 -6.38
CA PHE A 17 22.67 -2.81 -5.09
C PHE A 17 21.15 -3.05 -5.10
N ALA A 18 20.37 -2.06 -5.54
CA ALA A 18 18.92 -2.17 -5.64
C ALA A 18 18.51 -3.33 -6.56
N ASN A 19 19.13 -3.42 -7.75
CA ASN A 19 18.85 -4.48 -8.71
C ASN A 19 19.23 -5.87 -8.16
N GLY A 20 20.40 -6.01 -7.55
CA GLY A 20 20.84 -7.26 -6.92
C GLY A 20 19.89 -7.73 -5.82
N ARG A 21 19.42 -6.80 -4.97
CA ARG A 21 18.43 -7.10 -3.92
C ARG A 21 17.10 -7.54 -4.50
N ILE A 22 16.57 -6.83 -5.50
CA ILE A 22 15.32 -7.21 -6.18
C ILE A 22 15.47 -8.56 -6.88
N LYS A 23 16.55 -8.81 -7.63
CA LYS A 23 16.83 -10.08 -8.31
C LYS A 23 16.88 -11.28 -7.36
N LYS A 24 17.38 -11.08 -6.14
CA LYS A 24 17.35 -12.11 -5.10
C LYS A 24 15.91 -12.39 -4.65
N LEU A 25 15.11 -11.36 -4.41
CA LEU A 25 13.72 -11.47 -3.95
C LEU A 25 12.79 -12.03 -5.04
N GLU A 26 13.04 -11.73 -6.32
CA GLU A 26 12.28 -12.27 -7.45
C GLU A 26 12.26 -13.80 -7.48
N LYS A 27 13.31 -14.45 -6.97
CA LYS A 27 13.37 -15.93 -6.86
C LYS A 27 12.35 -16.49 -5.88
N GLY A 28 11.92 -15.69 -4.91
CA GLY A 28 10.88 -16.06 -3.97
C GLY A 28 9.47 -15.95 -4.57
N LEU A 29 9.25 -15.23 -5.67
CA LEU A 29 7.88 -15.00 -6.16
C LEU A 29 7.12 -16.31 -6.44
N LEU A 30 5.80 -16.27 -6.19
CA LEU A 30 4.91 -17.39 -6.48
C LEU A 30 5.00 -17.79 -7.94
N ASN A 31 5.39 -19.04 -8.16
CA ASN A 31 5.46 -19.60 -9.50
C ASN A 31 4.11 -20.22 -9.90
N LYS A 32 3.98 -20.50 -11.20
CA LYS A 32 2.73 -21.05 -11.78
C LYS A 32 2.37 -22.43 -11.21
N ASP A 33 3.35 -23.22 -10.79
CA ASP A 33 3.10 -24.55 -10.23
C ASP A 33 2.43 -24.45 -8.86
N ILE A 34 2.97 -23.64 -7.96
CA ILE A 34 2.39 -23.38 -6.62
C ILE A 34 0.96 -22.85 -6.78
N LEU A 35 0.76 -21.82 -7.62
CA LEU A 35 -0.57 -21.27 -7.88
C LEU A 35 -1.54 -22.33 -8.44
N GLY A 36 -1.07 -23.15 -9.40
CA GLY A 36 -1.87 -24.22 -9.98
C GLY A 36 -2.27 -25.30 -8.97
N ARG A 37 -1.38 -25.63 -8.02
CA ARG A 37 -1.66 -26.56 -6.93
C ARG A 37 -2.64 -25.96 -5.93
N MET A 38 -2.48 -24.69 -5.55
CA MET A 38 -3.41 -23.98 -4.65
C MET A 38 -4.83 -23.94 -5.23
N ILE A 39 -4.98 -23.62 -6.52
CA ILE A 39 -6.29 -23.59 -7.20
C ILE A 39 -6.99 -24.96 -7.18
N LYS A 40 -6.22 -26.06 -7.22
CA LYS A 40 -6.74 -27.43 -7.21
C LYS A 40 -6.98 -27.99 -5.81
N SER A 41 -6.63 -27.24 -4.76
CA SER A 41 -6.82 -27.69 -3.38
C SER A 41 -8.30 -27.78 -3.03
N SER A 42 -8.63 -28.68 -2.09
CA SER A 42 -10.01 -28.94 -1.67
C SER A 42 -10.60 -27.86 -0.77
N ASP A 43 -9.73 -27.13 -0.06
CA ASP A 43 -10.08 -26.19 1.00
C ASP A 43 -8.94 -25.20 1.27
N ILE A 44 -9.28 -24.14 2.00
CA ILE A 44 -8.36 -23.05 2.34
C ILE A 44 -7.14 -23.54 3.13
N THR A 45 -7.30 -24.47 4.07
CA THR A 45 -6.18 -24.99 4.86
C THR A 45 -5.18 -25.72 3.97
N SER A 46 -5.67 -26.49 3.01
CA SER A 46 -4.85 -27.19 2.03
C SER A 46 -4.15 -26.21 1.08
N ALA A 47 -4.83 -25.14 0.65
CA ALA A 47 -4.22 -24.07 -0.13
C ALA A 47 -3.08 -23.37 0.63
N LEU A 48 -3.30 -23.03 1.91
CA LEU A 48 -2.30 -22.37 2.75
C LEU A 48 -1.09 -23.27 3.02
N LYS A 49 -1.29 -24.58 3.21
CA LYS A 49 -0.17 -25.53 3.30
C LYS A 49 0.71 -25.51 2.04
N ILE A 50 0.09 -25.51 0.87
CA ILE A 50 0.82 -25.43 -0.41
C ILE A 50 1.56 -24.09 -0.52
N LEU A 51 0.95 -22.99 -0.07
CA LEU A 51 1.60 -21.68 -0.04
C LEU A 51 2.84 -21.69 0.89
N MET A 52 2.75 -22.32 2.05
CA MET A 52 3.87 -22.47 3.01
C MET A 52 5.00 -23.37 2.51
N GLU A 53 4.77 -24.23 1.53
CA GLU A 53 5.84 -25.04 0.91
C GLU A 53 6.77 -24.20 0.02
N SER A 54 6.35 -22.99 -0.36
CA SER A 54 7.16 -22.14 -1.23
C SER A 54 8.29 -21.46 -0.44
N ASP A 55 9.45 -21.26 -1.09
CA ASP A 55 10.61 -20.51 -0.52
C ASP A 55 10.32 -19.01 -0.29
N LEU A 56 9.06 -18.62 -0.36
CA LEU A 56 8.58 -17.32 0.08
C LEU A 56 8.79 -17.25 1.60
N ASN A 57 9.65 -16.30 2.01
CA ASN A 57 10.01 -15.96 3.40
C ASN A 57 8.95 -16.34 4.43
N ASP A 58 9.32 -17.04 5.52
CA ASP A 58 8.66 -17.14 6.83
C ASP A 58 7.13 -16.89 6.90
N TYR A 59 6.35 -17.34 5.92
CA TYR A 59 4.90 -17.22 5.95
C TYR A 59 4.37 -18.12 7.04
N SER A 60 3.95 -17.50 8.13
CA SER A 60 3.32 -18.15 9.27
C SER A 60 1.81 -17.94 9.16
N PHE A 61 1.11 -18.93 8.60
CA PHE A 61 -0.35 -18.96 8.66
C PHE A 61 -0.80 -19.77 9.88
N ASP A 62 -1.78 -19.24 10.63
CA ASP A 62 -2.46 -20.04 11.63
C ASP A 62 -3.45 -20.98 10.94
N LEU A 63 -3.05 -22.24 10.78
CA LEU A 63 -3.89 -23.26 10.15
C LEU A 63 -5.11 -23.63 11.01
N ASN A 64 -5.17 -23.22 12.28
CA ASN A 64 -6.34 -23.40 13.14
C ASN A 64 -7.41 -22.33 12.89
N ASN A 65 -7.01 -21.14 12.43
CA ASN A 65 -7.91 -20.10 11.99
C ASN A 65 -7.60 -19.63 10.57
N PRO A 66 -7.80 -20.50 9.56
CA PRO A 66 -7.36 -20.23 8.19
C PRO A 66 -8.12 -19.07 7.53
N SER A 67 -9.21 -18.56 8.10
CA SER A 67 -9.91 -17.36 7.62
C SER A 67 -9.11 -16.08 7.83
N ASP A 68 -8.15 -16.07 8.76
CA ASP A 68 -7.37 -14.88 9.12
C ASP A 68 -6.12 -14.74 8.24
N PHE A 69 -6.02 -15.51 7.15
CA PHE A 69 -4.89 -15.48 6.23
C PHE A 69 -4.64 -14.08 5.65
N GLU A 70 -5.67 -13.25 5.53
CA GLU A 70 -5.59 -11.87 5.05
C GLU A 70 -4.64 -11.03 5.90
N ASP A 71 -4.60 -11.23 7.22
CA ASP A 71 -3.67 -10.50 8.09
C ASP A 71 -2.22 -10.84 7.76
N SER A 72 -1.93 -12.13 7.55
CA SER A 72 -0.59 -12.59 7.16
C SER A 72 -0.19 -12.05 5.79
N LEU A 73 -1.12 -12.04 4.83
CA LEU A 73 -0.87 -11.45 3.49
C LEU A 73 -0.65 -9.94 3.57
N ASN A 74 -1.41 -9.23 4.40
CA ASN A 74 -1.25 -7.79 4.62
C ASN A 74 0.11 -7.46 5.28
N GLN A 75 0.59 -8.30 6.22
CA GLN A 75 1.92 -8.13 6.79
C GLN A 75 3.03 -8.29 5.74
N GLU A 76 2.94 -9.30 4.86
CA GLU A 76 3.95 -9.43 3.80
C GLU A 76 3.86 -8.31 2.76
N LEU A 77 2.65 -7.82 2.47
CA LEU A 77 2.48 -6.62 1.65
C LEU A 77 3.19 -5.43 2.30
N LEU A 78 3.03 -5.21 3.61
CA LEU A 78 3.74 -4.15 4.34
C LEU A 78 5.25 -4.32 4.25
N HIS A 79 5.75 -5.53 4.48
CA HIS A 79 7.17 -5.86 4.35
C HIS A 79 7.71 -5.54 2.95
N ALA A 80 6.97 -5.86 1.88
CA ALA A 80 7.34 -5.49 0.53
C ALA A 80 7.44 -3.97 0.33
N TYR A 81 6.54 -3.18 0.92
CA TYR A 81 6.61 -1.72 0.89
C TYR A 81 7.76 -1.17 1.73
N ASP A 82 8.13 -1.81 2.83
CA ASP A 82 9.33 -1.45 3.60
C ASP A 82 10.62 -1.73 2.83
N ILE A 83 10.66 -2.80 2.04
CA ILE A 83 11.76 -3.04 1.11
C ILE A 83 11.85 -1.90 0.09
N ILE A 84 10.74 -1.53 -0.56
CA ILE A 84 10.69 -0.40 -1.51
C ILE A 84 11.15 0.90 -0.82
N LYS A 85 10.67 1.16 0.39
CA LYS A 85 11.05 2.33 1.19
C LYS A 85 12.54 2.34 1.51
N SER A 86 13.11 1.19 1.88
CA SER A 86 14.54 1.06 2.17
C SER A 86 15.40 1.28 0.93
N ILE A 87 14.99 0.77 -0.23
CA ILE A 87 15.66 1.02 -1.52
C ILE A 87 15.54 2.51 -1.89
N SER A 88 14.36 3.11 -1.67
CA SER A 88 14.10 4.52 -1.96
C SER A 88 15.00 5.46 -1.15
N LYS A 89 15.33 5.12 0.11
CA LYS A 89 16.23 5.93 0.97
C LYS A 89 17.68 5.95 0.48
N VAL A 90 18.13 4.88 -0.16
CA VAL A 90 19.51 4.71 -0.65
C VAL A 90 19.64 5.19 -2.11
N SER A 91 18.51 5.31 -2.81
CA SER A 91 18.42 5.83 -4.17
C SER A 91 18.19 7.35 -4.13
N THR A 92 18.76 8.07 -5.09
CA THR A 92 18.45 9.50 -5.32
C THR A 92 16.98 9.73 -5.66
N PHE A 93 16.27 8.66 -6.02
CA PHE A 93 14.83 8.65 -6.30
C PHE A 93 13.99 8.39 -5.05
N ASN A 94 13.96 9.36 -4.13
CA ASN A 94 13.03 9.38 -2.98
C ASN A 94 11.54 9.33 -3.39
N PHE A 95 11.22 9.51 -4.67
CA PHE A 95 9.86 9.42 -5.19
C PHE A 95 9.36 7.99 -5.39
N LEU A 96 10.23 6.98 -5.41
CA LEU A 96 9.83 5.61 -5.78
C LEU A 96 8.77 5.06 -4.83
N TYR A 97 9.02 5.15 -3.51
CA TYR A 97 8.02 4.81 -2.51
C TYR A 97 6.73 5.62 -2.70
N PHE A 98 6.84 6.93 -2.95
CA PHE A 98 5.69 7.79 -3.20
C PHE A 98 4.83 7.29 -4.38
N THR A 99 5.45 6.92 -5.50
CA THR A 99 4.74 6.40 -6.67
C THR A 99 3.93 5.15 -6.35
N PHE A 100 4.50 4.19 -5.61
CA PHE A 100 3.79 2.95 -5.27
C PHE A 100 2.76 3.14 -4.16
N ALA A 101 3.08 3.94 -3.13
CA ALA A 101 2.24 4.09 -1.94
C ALA A 101 1.08 5.08 -2.15
N SER A 102 1.19 6.03 -3.08
CA SER A 102 0.17 7.07 -3.32
C SER A 102 -1.24 6.52 -3.62
N LYS A 103 -1.34 5.33 -4.23
CA LYS A 103 -2.64 4.67 -4.44
C LYS A 103 -3.39 4.41 -3.13
N TYR A 104 -2.66 4.15 -2.04
CA TYR A 104 -3.25 3.93 -0.72
C TYR A 104 -3.60 5.24 -0.03
N ASP A 105 -2.86 6.34 -0.28
CA ASP A 105 -3.31 7.67 0.16
C ASP A 105 -4.68 8.01 -0.45
N PHE A 106 -4.88 7.76 -1.76
CA PHE A 106 -6.18 7.97 -2.41
C PHE A 106 -7.27 7.05 -1.86
N HIS A 107 -6.95 5.79 -1.59
CA HIS A 107 -7.87 4.86 -0.92
C HIS A 107 -8.29 5.39 0.46
N ASN A 108 -7.31 5.74 1.30
CA ASN A 108 -7.55 6.26 2.64
C ASN A 108 -8.38 7.54 2.61
N ILE A 109 -8.06 8.49 1.73
CA ILE A 109 -8.85 9.71 1.52
C ILE A 109 -10.30 9.36 1.15
N LYS A 110 -10.52 8.44 0.21
CA LYS A 110 -11.87 8.01 -0.19
C LYS A 110 -12.65 7.43 0.99
N ILE A 111 -12.03 6.55 1.78
CA ILE A 111 -12.67 5.95 2.96
C ILE A 111 -13.02 7.02 4.01
N LEU A 112 -12.09 7.92 4.31
CA LEU A 112 -12.29 8.99 5.28
C LEU A 112 -13.39 9.99 4.85
N ILE A 113 -13.42 10.36 3.57
CA ILE A 113 -14.49 11.23 3.01
C ILE A 113 -15.85 10.55 3.11
N LYS A 114 -15.94 9.26 2.73
CA LYS A 114 -17.17 8.47 2.87
C LYS A 114 -17.62 8.40 4.34
N SER A 115 -16.68 8.25 5.27
CA SER A 115 -16.96 8.20 6.71
C SER A 115 -17.61 9.50 7.18
N LYS A 116 -17.03 10.65 6.79
CA LYS A 116 -17.56 11.99 7.11
C LYS A 116 -18.99 12.18 6.61
N TYR A 117 -19.27 11.84 5.35
CA TYR A 117 -20.58 12.09 4.76
C TYR A 117 -21.66 11.09 5.15
N LEU A 118 -21.30 9.82 5.35
CA LEU A 118 -22.23 8.80 5.85
C LEU A 118 -22.44 8.87 7.36
N LYS A 119 -21.70 9.74 8.07
CA LYS A 119 -21.72 9.89 9.52
C LYS A 119 -21.52 8.55 10.24
N LYS A 120 -20.65 7.72 9.67
CA LYS A 120 -20.32 6.39 10.19
C LYS A 120 -18.82 6.28 10.30
N GLU A 121 -18.33 5.97 11.50
CA GLU A 121 -16.93 5.59 11.69
C GLU A 121 -16.71 4.23 11.02
N PHE A 122 -15.71 4.16 10.13
CA PHE A 122 -15.30 2.91 9.52
C PHE A 122 -14.27 2.21 10.40
N SER A 123 -14.18 0.88 10.31
CA SER A 123 -13.16 0.13 11.03
C SER A 123 -11.77 0.53 10.54
N ASN A 124 -10.80 0.51 11.44
CA ASN A 124 -9.39 0.74 11.10
C ASN A 124 -8.88 -0.26 10.04
N GLU A 125 -9.52 -1.43 9.93
CA GLU A 125 -9.24 -2.45 8.91
C GLU A 125 -9.47 -1.96 7.47
N LEU A 126 -10.35 -0.98 7.27
CA LEU A 126 -10.59 -0.40 5.94
C LEU A 126 -9.55 0.65 5.54
N ILE A 127 -8.72 1.10 6.49
CA ILE A 127 -7.65 2.06 6.26
C ILE A 127 -6.36 1.29 6.01
N SER A 128 -5.68 1.62 4.93
CA SER A 128 -4.36 1.04 4.67
C SER A 128 -3.30 1.73 5.53
N PRO A 129 -2.45 0.97 6.25
CA PRO A 129 -1.28 1.53 6.92
C PRO A 129 -0.15 1.91 5.96
N ILE A 130 -0.27 1.56 4.68
CA ILE A 130 0.65 2.01 3.63
C ILE A 130 0.20 3.41 3.21
N SER A 131 1.04 4.41 3.38
CA SER A 131 0.72 5.78 2.98
C SER A 131 1.98 6.63 2.83
N THR A 132 1.87 7.70 2.05
CA THR A 132 2.92 8.73 1.98
C THR A 132 2.64 9.87 2.94
N ILE A 133 1.37 10.03 3.34
CA ILE A 133 0.91 11.00 4.32
C ILE A 133 0.43 10.25 5.56
N ASP A 134 0.74 10.79 6.73
CA ASP A 134 0.25 10.24 7.99
C ASP A 134 -1.30 10.20 8.00
N VAL A 135 -1.85 9.04 8.35
CA VAL A 135 -3.30 8.79 8.30
C VAL A 135 -4.06 9.71 9.25
N GLU A 136 -3.51 10.02 10.43
CA GLU A 136 -4.17 10.91 11.39
C GLU A 136 -4.19 12.36 10.88
N LYS A 137 -3.16 12.78 10.14
CA LYS A 137 -3.18 14.06 9.43
C LYS A 137 -4.24 14.09 8.34
N LEU A 138 -4.34 13.04 7.51
CA LEU A 138 -5.41 12.93 6.51
C LEU A 138 -6.80 12.96 7.15
N ASN A 139 -6.96 12.26 8.28
CA ASN A 139 -8.20 12.22 9.05
C ASN A 139 -8.56 13.62 9.58
N SER A 140 -7.60 14.34 10.15
CA SER A 140 -7.77 15.72 10.63
C SER A 140 -8.13 16.67 9.48
N ALA A 141 -7.45 16.57 8.34
CA ALA A 141 -7.73 17.38 7.15
C ALA A 141 -9.13 17.14 6.59
N ILE A 142 -9.62 15.91 6.64
CA ILE A 142 -10.92 15.55 6.09
C ILE A 142 -12.04 15.88 7.08
N LYS A 143 -11.90 15.50 8.36
CA LYS A 143 -12.94 15.71 9.38
C LYS A 143 -13.01 17.16 9.84
N ASP A 144 -11.88 17.73 10.23
CA ASP A 144 -11.78 19.05 10.87
C ASP A 144 -11.37 20.18 9.91
N GLU A 145 -11.09 19.87 8.63
CA GLU A 145 -10.60 20.85 7.63
C GLU A 145 -9.26 21.51 8.04
N LYS A 146 -8.45 20.73 8.77
CA LYS A 146 -7.10 21.05 9.26
C LYS A 146 -6.04 20.51 8.31
N TYR A 147 -5.57 21.35 7.39
CA TYR A 147 -4.66 20.95 6.31
C TYR A 147 -3.17 21.09 6.66
N GLU A 148 -2.83 21.26 7.94
CA GLU A 148 -1.44 21.37 8.38
C GLU A 148 -0.63 20.13 7.95
N ASP A 149 0.54 20.38 7.37
CA ASP A 149 1.46 19.36 6.82
C ASP A 149 0.86 18.44 5.74
N ILE A 150 -0.26 18.82 5.12
CA ILE A 150 -0.78 18.17 3.92
C ILE A 150 -0.15 18.83 2.68
N PRO A 151 0.44 18.07 1.74
CA PRO A 151 0.98 18.68 0.52
C PRO A 151 -0.12 19.35 -0.31
N ASP A 152 0.16 20.52 -0.89
CA ASP A 152 -0.79 21.34 -1.64
C ASP A 152 -1.62 20.56 -2.68
N SER A 153 -1.01 19.58 -3.36
CA SER A 153 -1.71 18.76 -4.35
C SER A 153 -2.80 17.87 -3.74
N PHE A 154 -2.57 17.35 -2.53
CA PHE A 154 -3.54 16.56 -1.79
C PHE A 154 -4.61 17.43 -1.14
N GLU A 155 -4.22 18.59 -0.58
CA GLU A 155 -5.19 19.57 -0.08
C GLU A 155 -6.16 20.01 -1.20
N PHE A 156 -5.61 20.38 -2.36
CA PHE A 156 -6.41 20.73 -3.54
C PHE A 156 -7.35 19.59 -3.93
N LEU A 157 -6.87 18.35 -3.97
CA LEU A 157 -7.67 17.19 -4.29
C LEU A 157 -8.83 17.02 -3.30
N ILE A 158 -8.54 17.02 -1.99
CA ILE A 158 -9.55 16.86 -0.93
C ILE A 158 -10.63 17.94 -1.05
N LYS A 159 -10.22 19.22 -1.18
CA LYS A 159 -11.15 20.34 -1.35
C LYS A 159 -11.99 20.22 -2.63
N LYS A 160 -11.38 19.79 -3.73
CA LYS A 160 -12.09 19.54 -4.98
C LYS A 160 -13.14 18.44 -4.81
N THR A 161 -12.78 17.31 -4.19
CA THR A 161 -13.70 16.20 -3.93
C THR A 161 -14.87 16.65 -3.05
N PHE A 162 -14.65 17.45 -2.01
CA PHE A 162 -15.75 18.04 -1.23
C PHE A 162 -16.67 18.92 -2.07
N SER A 163 -16.11 19.75 -2.97
CA SER A 163 -16.90 20.58 -3.88
C SER A 163 -17.75 19.75 -4.84
N GLU A 164 -17.20 18.66 -5.38
CA GLU A 164 -17.91 17.75 -6.29
C GLU A 164 -18.99 16.94 -5.55
N TYR A 165 -18.68 16.38 -4.38
CA TYR A 165 -19.66 15.67 -3.57
C TYR A 165 -20.83 16.57 -3.17
N ASN A 166 -20.59 17.84 -2.80
CA ASN A 166 -21.68 18.76 -2.47
C ASN A 166 -22.62 19.05 -3.65
N LYS A 167 -22.15 18.92 -4.90
CA LYS A 167 -22.96 19.10 -6.11
C LYS A 167 -23.79 17.86 -6.43
N PHE A 168 -23.18 16.68 -6.37
CA PHE A 168 -23.80 15.44 -6.84
C PHE A 168 -24.46 14.61 -5.72
N LYS A 169 -23.99 14.74 -4.47
CA LYS A 169 -24.36 13.94 -3.31
C LYS A 169 -24.24 12.43 -3.52
N ASP A 170 -23.36 12.04 -4.43
CA ASP A 170 -23.08 10.65 -4.76
C ASP A 170 -21.71 10.26 -4.19
N PRO A 171 -21.62 9.27 -3.28
CA PRO A 171 -20.36 8.80 -2.71
C PRO A 171 -19.52 7.94 -3.67
N GLU A 172 -20.02 7.63 -4.87
CA GLU A 172 -19.30 6.88 -5.90
C GLU A 172 -18.72 7.75 -7.02
N ILE A 173 -19.10 9.03 -7.09
CA ILE A 173 -18.55 10.06 -8.00
C ILE A 173 -17.38 10.78 -7.32
#